data_AF-A0AAV0IUU7-F1
#
_entry.id   AF-A0AAV0IUU7-F1
#
_cell.length_a   1.000
_cell.length_b   1.000
_cell.length_c   1.000
_cell.angle_alpha   90.00
_cell.angle_beta   90.00
_cell.angle_gamma   90.00
#
_symmetry.space_group_name_H-M   'P 1'
#
loop_
_entity.id
_entity.type
_entity.pdbx_description
1 polymer ?
#
loop_
_entity_poly.entity_id
_entity_poly.type
_entity_poly.pdbx_seq_one_letter_code
_entity_poly.pdbx_strand_id
1 'polypeptide(L)'
;MFWRLRVSYVNNREVYNGSELKPSQVANQPRVHIGGDDLRTFYTLYSYHIYVLQVMVDPDAPSPSDPNLREYLHWLVTDIPATTGATFGQEVVCYESPRPWVGIHRFVFVLFRQLGRQTVYAPGWRQNFSTRDFAELYNLGLPVAAVYFNCQRETGSGGRRI
;
A
#
# COMPACT_ATOMS: atom_id res chain seq x y z
N MET A 1 -15.11 -1.75 15.47
CA MET A 1 -13.65 -1.74 15.29
C MET A 1 -13.33 -0.71 14.23
N PHE A 2 -12.72 0.41 14.63
CA PHE A 2 -12.25 1.40 13.66
C PHE A 2 -10.83 1.03 13.22
N TRP A 3 -10.65 0.75 11.93
CA TRP A 3 -9.34 0.48 11.35
C TRP A 3 -8.60 1.79 11.10
N ARG A 4 -7.30 1.82 11.43
CA ARG A 4 -6.46 3.00 11.17
C ARG A 4 -5.21 2.58 10.41
N LEU A 5 -5.06 3.05 9.18
CA LEU A 5 -3.84 2.87 8.40
C LEU A 5 -2.95 4.11 8.55
N ARG A 6 -1.72 3.94 9.02
CA ARG A 6 -0.69 4.99 9.02
C ARG A 6 0.51 4.52 8.23
N VAL A 7 0.94 5.31 7.26
CA VAL A 7 2.11 5.02 6.42
C VAL A 7 3.10 6.16 6.59
N SER A 8 4.36 5.84 6.88
CA SER A 8 5.42 6.84 7.01
C SER A 8 6.71 6.41 6.34
N TYR A 9 7.31 7.34 5.59
CA TYR A 9 8.64 7.19 5.00
C TYR A 9 9.72 7.70 5.96
N VAL A 10 10.99 7.63 5.53
CA VAL A 10 12.17 8.09 6.28
C VAL A 10 11.97 9.49 6.86
N ASN A 11 12.54 9.74 8.04
CA ASN A 11 12.37 10.98 8.83
C ASN A 11 10.92 11.23 9.30
N ASN A 12 10.15 10.16 9.56
CA ASN A 12 8.76 10.21 10.01
C ASN A 12 7.85 11.03 9.10
N ARG A 13 8.11 11.03 7.79
CA ARG A 13 7.26 11.68 6.80
C ARG A 13 5.99 10.86 6.60
N GLU A 14 4.95 11.21 7.35
CA GLU A 14 3.65 10.55 7.28
C GLU A 14 2.91 10.90 5.98
N VAL A 15 2.24 9.89 5.42
CA VAL A 15 1.43 10.00 4.22
C VAL A 15 0.01 10.39 4.60
N TYR A 16 -0.50 11.43 3.95
CA TYR A 16 -1.90 11.84 3.99
C TYR A 16 -2.45 11.91 2.58
N ASN A 17 -3.76 11.77 2.41
CA ASN A 17 -4.40 11.80 1.09
C ASN A 17 -4.02 13.07 0.32
N GLY A 18 -3.40 12.87 -0.85
CA GLY A 18 -2.97 13.95 -1.74
C GLY A 18 -1.63 14.58 -1.37
N SER A 19 -0.94 14.11 -0.32
CA SER A 19 0.43 14.56 0.00
C SER A 19 1.38 14.32 -1.18
N GLU A 20 2.33 15.22 -1.37
CA GLU A 20 3.33 15.11 -2.44
C GLU A 20 4.64 14.54 -1.90
N LEU A 21 5.12 13.47 -2.54
CA LEU A 21 6.40 12.85 -2.24
C LEU A 21 7.26 12.75 -3.50
N LYS A 22 8.55 13.00 -3.34
CA LYS A 22 9.53 12.83 -4.42
C LYS A 22 9.96 11.37 -4.54
N PRO A 23 10.34 10.89 -5.74
CA PRO A 23 10.90 9.54 -5.92
C PRO A 23 12.04 9.20 -4.94
N SER A 24 12.93 10.16 -4.65
CA SER A 24 14.01 10.01 -3.66
C SER A 24 13.51 9.78 -2.22
N GLN A 25 12.35 10.32 -1.86
CA GLN A 25 11.75 10.16 -0.53
C GLN A 25 11.05 8.80 -0.35
N VAL A 26 10.68 8.17 -1.46
CA VAL A 26 9.96 6.88 -1.50
C VAL A 26 10.81 5.76 -2.08
N ALA A 27 12.14 5.93 -2.13
CA ALA A 27 13.06 4.94 -2.67
C ALA A 27 13.07 3.64 -1.85
N ASN A 28 12.88 3.73 -0.54
CA ASN A 28 12.80 2.59 0.38
C ASN A 28 11.36 2.36 0.85
N GLN A 29 11.03 1.12 1.20
CA GLN A 29 9.71 0.76 1.70
C GLN A 29 9.32 1.60 2.94
N PRO A 30 8.05 2.03 3.06
CA PRO A 30 7.61 2.79 4.21
C PRO A 30 7.39 1.89 5.43
N ARG A 31 7.33 2.51 6.61
CA ARG A 31 6.75 1.90 7.80
C ARG A 31 5.22 1.97 7.68
N VAL A 32 4.57 0.82 7.76
CA VAL A 32 3.11 0.71 7.81
C VAL A 32 2.71 0.29 9.21
N HIS A 33 1.89 1.10 9.86
CA HIS A 33 1.27 0.79 11.13
C HIS A 33 -0.24 0.64 10.94
N ILE A 34 -0.77 -0.48 11.42
CA ILE A 34 -2.19 -0.79 11.36
C ILE A 34 -2.72 -0.72 12.77
N GLY A 35 -3.53 0.30 13.04
CA GLY A 35 -4.29 0.43 14.27
C GLY A 35 -5.65 -0.26 14.19
N GLY A 36 -6.21 -0.49 15.37
CA GLY A 36 -7.56 -1.00 15.63
C GLY A 36 -7.84 -0.81 17.12
N ASP A 37 -9.11 -0.66 17.50
CA ASP A 37 -9.46 -0.56 18.92
C ASP A 37 -8.88 -1.75 19.71
N ASP A 38 -8.33 -1.40 20.87
CA ASP A 38 -7.45 -2.16 21.75
C ASP A 38 -7.82 -3.65 21.90
N LEU A 39 -6.82 -4.54 21.81
CA LEU A 39 -6.95 -5.96 22.17
C LEU A 39 -7.32 -6.16 23.65
N ARG A 40 -7.34 -5.09 24.46
CA ARG A 40 -7.71 -5.11 25.87
C ARG A 40 -9.20 -5.27 26.15
N THR A 41 -10.10 -5.09 25.17
CA THR A 41 -11.53 -5.09 25.51
C THR A 41 -12.17 -6.48 25.59
N PHE A 42 -11.64 -7.54 24.95
CA PHE A 42 -12.29 -8.86 25.04
C PHE A 42 -11.29 -10.03 25.02
N TYR A 43 -10.64 -10.27 26.16
CA TYR A 43 -10.20 -11.61 26.53
C TYR A 43 -11.44 -12.50 26.69
N THR A 44 -11.87 -13.15 25.62
CA THR A 44 -12.89 -14.20 25.71
C THR A 44 -12.58 -15.30 24.71
N LEU A 45 -11.71 -16.23 25.12
CA LEU A 45 -11.67 -17.68 24.82
C LEU A 45 -11.81 -18.21 23.37
N TYR A 46 -11.88 -17.36 22.35
CA TYR A 46 -11.58 -17.68 20.96
C TYR A 46 -10.62 -16.59 20.46
N SER A 47 -9.32 -16.89 20.45
CA SER A 47 -8.31 -15.98 19.90
C SER A 47 -8.44 -15.95 18.38
N TYR A 48 -9.46 -15.22 17.88
CA TYR A 48 -9.58 -14.87 16.48
C TYR A 48 -8.46 -13.88 16.17
N HIS A 49 -7.31 -14.41 15.76
CA HIS A 49 -6.26 -13.57 15.23
C HIS A 49 -6.80 -12.93 13.95
N ILE A 50 -7.05 -11.62 13.99
CA ILE A 50 -7.47 -10.87 12.82
C ILE A 50 -6.21 -10.56 12.02
N TYR A 51 -6.21 -10.97 10.76
CA TYR A 51 -5.16 -10.66 9.81
C TYR A 51 -5.66 -9.65 8.79
N VAL A 52 -4.74 -8.82 8.32
CA VAL A 52 -4.97 -7.89 7.23
C VAL A 52 -3.90 -8.06 6.17
N LEU A 53 -4.22 -7.63 4.96
CA LEU A 53 -3.24 -7.46 3.91
C LEU A 53 -3.17 -6.00 3.49
N GLN A 54 -1.99 -5.58 3.07
CA GLN A 54 -1.72 -4.27 2.50
C GLN A 54 -1.31 -4.45 1.04
N VAL A 55 -1.89 -3.61 0.18
CA VAL A 55 -1.56 -3.50 -1.24
C VAL A 55 -1.10 -2.08 -1.51
N MET A 56 -0.04 -1.90 -2.29
CA MET A 56 0.36 -0.62 -2.86
C MET A 56 0.28 -0.69 -4.38
N VAL A 57 -0.49 0.22 -4.99
CA VAL A 57 -0.71 0.25 -6.45
C VAL A 57 -0.54 1.64 -7.03
N ASP A 58 -0.19 1.69 -8.31
CA ASP A 58 -0.22 2.88 -9.17
C ASP A 58 -1.31 2.70 -10.25
N PRO A 59 -2.47 3.39 -10.14
CA PRO A 59 -3.55 3.32 -11.12
C PRO A 59 -3.28 4.19 -12.36
N ASP A 60 -2.17 4.92 -12.38
CA ASP A 60 -1.82 5.90 -13.40
C ASP A 60 -0.66 5.40 -14.29
N ALA A 61 -0.27 4.12 -14.20
CA ALA A 61 0.82 3.57 -15.01
C ALA A 61 0.42 3.30 -16.48
N PRO A 62 1.29 3.60 -17.48
CA PRO A 62 2.58 4.28 -17.37
C PRO A 62 2.48 5.81 -17.30
N SER A 63 1.31 6.39 -17.62
CA SER A 63 1.02 7.80 -17.41
C SER A 63 -0.46 8.03 -17.08
N PRO A 64 -0.82 9.07 -16.30
CA PRO A 64 -2.22 9.34 -15.94
C PRO A 64 -3.13 9.60 -17.16
N SER A 65 -2.56 10.10 -18.26
CA SER A 65 -3.26 10.40 -19.51
C SER A 65 -3.48 9.18 -20.41
N ASP A 66 -2.62 8.16 -20.30
CA ASP A 66 -2.74 6.88 -21.01
C ASP A 66 -2.36 5.74 -20.05
N PRO A 67 -3.27 5.37 -19.12
CA PRO A 67 -2.98 4.44 -18.04
C PRO A 67 -3.22 2.97 -18.49
N ASN A 68 -2.62 2.55 -19.60
CA ASN A 68 -2.84 1.22 -20.20
C ASN A 68 -2.21 0.04 -19.43
N LEU A 69 -1.31 0.31 -18.46
CA LEU A 69 -0.72 -0.69 -17.55
C LEU A 69 -1.38 -0.67 -16.17
N ARG A 70 -2.45 0.12 -15.97
CA ARG A 70 -3.13 0.23 -14.68
C ARG A 70 -3.81 -1.09 -14.26
N GLU A 71 -3.86 -1.42 -12.98
CA GLU A 71 -3.02 -0.86 -11.91
C GLU A 71 -1.64 -1.54 -11.96
N TYR A 72 -0.58 -0.82 -11.59
CA TYR A 72 0.75 -1.43 -11.40
C TYR A 72 0.97 -1.73 -9.91
N LEU A 73 1.19 -3.01 -9.59
CA LEU A 73 1.41 -3.47 -8.22
C LEU A 73 2.84 -3.17 -7.76
N HIS A 74 2.98 -2.27 -6.79
CA HIS A 74 4.26 -1.89 -6.19
C HIS A 74 4.66 -2.76 -5.01
N TRP A 75 3.69 -3.15 -4.17
CA TRP A 75 3.97 -3.88 -2.94
C TRP A 75 2.74 -4.66 -2.49
N LEU A 76 2.94 -5.88 -1.97
CA LEU A 76 1.88 -6.71 -1.40
C LEU A 76 2.41 -7.45 -0.18
N VAL A 77 1.81 -7.17 0.97
CA VAL A 77 2.10 -7.85 2.23
C VAL A 77 0.82 -8.46 2.78
N THR A 78 0.86 -9.75 3.06
CA THR A 78 -0.28 -10.53 3.57
C THR A 78 -0.04 -10.94 5.02
N ASP A 79 -1.03 -11.55 5.65
CA ASP A 79 -0.94 -12.17 6.97
C ASP A 79 -0.40 -11.22 8.06
N ILE A 80 -0.68 -9.92 7.95
CA ILE A 80 -0.26 -8.93 8.94
C ILE A 80 -1.19 -9.06 10.16
N PRO A 81 -0.69 -9.36 11.36
CA PRO A 81 -1.53 -9.36 12.55
C PRO A 81 -2.09 -7.96 12.80
N ALA A 82 -3.39 -7.86 13.10
CA ALA A 82 -4.00 -6.58 13.47
C ALA A 82 -3.25 -5.91 14.63
N THR A 83 -3.29 -4.57 14.70
CA THR A 83 -2.55 -3.74 15.68
C THR A 83 -1.02 -3.69 15.52
N THR A 84 -0.47 -4.36 14.50
CA THR A 84 0.98 -4.39 14.24
C THR A 84 1.37 -3.54 13.01
N GLY A 85 2.19 -4.07 12.10
CA GLY A 85 2.67 -3.41 10.92
C GLY A 85 3.19 -4.39 9.88
N ALA A 86 3.45 -3.91 8.66
CA ALA A 86 3.82 -4.76 7.52
C ALA A 86 5.04 -5.67 7.77
N THR A 87 5.96 -5.27 8.65
CA THR A 87 7.13 -6.09 9.03
C THR A 87 6.79 -7.40 9.76
N PHE A 88 5.56 -7.54 10.27
CA PHE A 88 5.07 -8.75 10.92
C PHE A 88 4.26 -9.66 9.97
N GLY A 89 4.01 -9.21 8.75
CA GLY A 89 3.32 -9.99 7.71
C GLY A 89 4.27 -10.80 6.84
N GLN A 90 3.72 -11.36 5.77
CA GLN A 90 4.43 -12.05 4.71
C GLN A 90 4.47 -11.17 3.46
N GLU A 91 5.67 -10.72 3.09
CA GLU A 91 5.88 -9.99 1.84
C GLU A 91 5.83 -10.97 0.66
N VAL A 92 4.74 -10.92 -0.11
CA VAL A 92 4.51 -11.82 -1.25
C VAL A 92 4.86 -11.16 -2.58
N VAL A 93 4.86 -9.82 -2.63
CA VAL A 93 5.43 -9.04 -3.72
C VAL A 93 6.28 -7.96 -3.10
N CYS A 94 7.60 -8.01 -3.33
CA CYS A 94 8.56 -7.06 -2.78
C CYS A 94 8.26 -5.62 -3.17
N TYR A 95 8.56 -4.68 -2.27
CA TYR A 95 8.42 -3.26 -2.53
C TYR A 95 9.25 -2.83 -3.75
N GLU A 96 8.58 -2.25 -4.75
CA GLU A 96 9.22 -1.61 -5.89
C GLU A 96 9.07 -0.09 -5.77
N SER A 97 10.20 0.63 -5.73
CA SER A 97 10.21 2.09 -5.58
C SER A 97 9.42 2.80 -6.69
N PRO A 98 8.53 3.76 -6.39
CA PRO A 98 7.92 4.65 -7.37
C PRO A 98 8.92 5.35 -8.29
N ARG A 99 8.75 5.20 -9.60
CA ARG A 99 9.59 5.84 -10.64
C ARG A 99 8.75 6.44 -11.77
N PRO A 100 7.82 7.37 -11.48
CA PRO A 100 7.00 8.00 -12.50
C PRO A 100 7.89 8.77 -13.50
N TRP A 101 7.64 8.58 -14.79
CA TRP A 101 8.37 9.27 -15.87
C TRP A 101 7.59 10.45 -16.43
N VAL A 102 6.27 10.32 -16.59
CA VAL A 102 5.38 11.32 -17.20
C VAL A 102 4.18 11.59 -16.29
N GLY A 103 3.94 12.85 -15.98
CA GLY A 103 2.79 13.27 -15.18
C GLY A 103 2.94 12.97 -13.69
N ILE A 104 1.85 13.22 -12.96
CA ILE A 104 1.74 13.02 -11.52
C ILE A 104 0.95 11.73 -11.28
N HIS A 105 1.60 10.74 -10.69
CA HIS A 105 1.01 9.43 -10.39
C HIS A 105 0.52 9.40 -8.95
N ARG A 106 -0.59 8.68 -8.71
CA ARG A 106 -1.11 8.39 -7.38
C ARG A 106 -0.60 7.03 -6.93
N PHE A 107 0.07 6.97 -5.80
CA PHE A 107 0.45 5.71 -5.18
C PHE A 107 -0.49 5.44 -4.01
N VAL A 108 -1.32 4.42 -4.17
CA VAL A 108 -2.44 4.12 -3.27
C VAL A 108 -2.08 2.91 -2.42
N PHE A 109 -2.15 3.08 -1.10
CA PHE A 109 -2.14 2.00 -0.13
C PHE A 109 -3.56 1.60 0.22
N VAL A 110 -3.88 0.33 0.11
CA VAL A 110 -5.18 -0.24 0.43
C VAL A 110 -5.01 -1.33 1.48
N LEU A 111 -5.84 -1.31 2.52
CA LEU A 111 -5.86 -2.30 3.58
C LEU A 111 -7.16 -3.12 3.51
N PHE A 112 -7.04 -4.44 3.54
CA PHE A 112 -8.17 -5.36 3.57
C PHE A 112 -8.08 -6.30 4.77
N ARG A 113 -9.23 -6.76 5.25
CA ARG A 113 -9.30 -7.82 6.27
C ARG A 113 -9.25 -9.19 5.59
N GLN A 114 -8.39 -10.08 6.07
CA GLN A 114 -8.37 -11.48 5.65
C GLN A 114 -9.35 -12.32 6.46
N LEU A 115 -9.86 -13.37 5.82
CA LEU A 115 -10.66 -14.41 6.48
C LEU A 115 -9.78 -15.39 7.27
N GLY A 116 -8.50 -15.54 6.90
CA GLY A 116 -7.54 -16.42 7.55
C GLY A 116 -6.11 -16.17 7.09
N ARG A 117 -5.13 -16.88 7.68
CA ARG A 117 -3.73 -16.85 7.25
C ARG A 117 -3.51 -17.70 6.01
N GLN A 118 -2.49 -17.37 5.22
CA GLN A 118 -2.04 -18.17 4.08
C GLN A 118 -3.14 -18.45 3.06
N THR A 119 -4.11 -17.55 2.96
CA THR A 119 -5.24 -17.65 2.02
C THR A 119 -5.03 -16.83 0.75
N VAL A 120 -3.96 -16.05 0.67
CA VAL A 120 -3.70 -15.08 -0.41
C VAL A 120 -2.35 -15.38 -1.05
N TYR A 121 -2.32 -15.44 -2.38
CA TYR A 121 -1.10 -15.70 -3.16
C TYR A 121 -0.72 -14.51 -4.05
N ALA A 122 0.56 -14.42 -4.39
CA ALA A 122 1.07 -13.39 -5.28
C ALA A 122 0.49 -13.55 -6.71
N PRO A 123 0.16 -12.44 -7.38
CA PRO A 123 -0.15 -12.47 -8.81
C PRO A 123 1.10 -12.79 -9.63
N GLY A 124 0.91 -13.28 -10.87
CA GLY A 124 2.02 -13.60 -11.77
C GLY A 124 2.76 -12.39 -12.36
N TRP A 125 2.15 -11.21 -12.31
CA TRP A 125 2.67 -9.97 -12.89
C TRP A 125 2.20 -8.75 -12.09
N ARG A 126 2.93 -7.63 -12.24
CA ARG A 126 2.63 -6.37 -11.55
C ARG A 126 1.70 -5.47 -12.34
N GLN A 127 1.88 -5.40 -13.65
CA GLN A 127 1.07 -4.62 -14.57
C GLN A 127 -0.33 -5.22 -14.75
N ASN A 128 -1.30 -4.37 -15.06
CA ASN A 128 -2.70 -4.75 -15.25
C ASN A 128 -3.28 -5.51 -14.04
N PHE A 129 -2.75 -5.21 -12.85
CA PHE A 129 -3.35 -5.65 -11.60
C PHE A 129 -4.70 -4.96 -11.40
N SER A 130 -5.62 -5.66 -10.76
CA SER A 130 -6.94 -5.13 -10.40
C SER A 130 -7.16 -5.36 -8.92
N THR A 131 -7.05 -4.31 -8.11
CA THR A 131 -7.30 -4.40 -6.66
C THR A 131 -8.70 -4.93 -6.37
N ARG A 132 -9.69 -4.60 -7.21
CA ARG A 132 -11.07 -5.08 -7.08
C ARG A 132 -11.17 -6.58 -7.33
N ASP A 133 -10.70 -7.06 -8.49
CA ASP A 133 -10.81 -8.48 -8.84
C ASP A 133 -10.00 -9.35 -7.87
N PHE A 134 -8.87 -8.81 -7.38
CA PHE A 134 -8.08 -9.44 -6.33
C PHE A 134 -8.85 -9.55 -5.01
N ALA A 135 -9.57 -8.50 -4.60
CA ALA A 135 -10.41 -8.53 -3.40
C ALA A 135 -11.57 -9.54 -3.52
N GLU A 136 -12.17 -9.65 -4.70
CA GLU A 136 -13.23 -10.63 -4.97
C GLU A 136 -12.69 -12.06 -4.97
N LEU A 137 -11.58 -12.32 -5.68
CA LEU A 137 -10.95 -13.64 -5.77
C LEU A 137 -10.62 -14.23 -4.39
N TYR A 138 -10.11 -13.39 -3.48
CA TYR A 138 -9.69 -13.80 -2.14
C TYR A 138 -10.72 -13.53 -1.04
N ASN A 139 -11.96 -13.16 -1.41
CA ASN A 139 -13.06 -12.89 -0.46
C ASN A 139 -12.68 -11.85 0.63
N LEU A 140 -11.95 -10.81 0.23
CA LEU A 140 -11.44 -9.77 1.12
C LEU A 140 -12.49 -8.72 1.48
N GLY A 141 -13.60 -8.68 0.74
CA GLY A 141 -14.67 -7.70 0.90
C GLY A 141 -14.22 -6.28 0.55
N LEU A 142 -14.81 -5.28 1.20
CA LEU A 142 -14.46 -3.88 0.98
C LEU A 142 -13.15 -3.51 1.70
N PRO A 143 -12.38 -2.54 1.17
CA PRO A 143 -11.25 -1.97 1.89
C PRO A 143 -11.65 -1.45 3.27
N VAL A 144 -10.85 -1.74 4.28
CA VAL A 144 -11.07 -1.24 5.64
C VAL A 144 -10.39 0.11 5.89
N ALA A 145 -9.38 0.44 5.09
CA ALA A 145 -8.71 1.74 5.07
C ALA A 145 -7.95 1.91 3.74
N ALA A 146 -7.75 3.16 3.33
CA ALA A 146 -6.87 3.50 2.22
C ALA A 146 -6.24 4.87 2.44
N VAL A 147 -5.02 5.05 1.93
CA VAL A 147 -4.34 6.35 1.88
C VAL A 147 -3.50 6.44 0.61
N TYR A 148 -3.38 7.62 0.01
CA TYR A 148 -2.55 7.80 -1.18
C TYR A 148 -1.66 9.05 -1.11
N PHE A 149 -0.57 9.02 -1.87
CA PHE A 149 0.26 10.20 -2.15
C PHE A 149 0.43 10.40 -3.65
N ASN A 150 0.79 11.62 -4.03
CA ASN A 150 1.15 12.00 -5.38
C ASN A 150 2.67 12.01 -5.54
N CYS A 151 3.17 11.49 -6.66
CA CYS A 151 4.60 11.51 -6.97
C CYS A 151 4.80 11.71 -8.48
N GLN A 152 5.81 12.49 -8.83
CA GLN A 152 6.18 12.81 -10.21
C GLN A 152 7.70 12.75 -10.37
N ARG A 153 8.17 12.70 -11.61
CA ARG A 153 9.61 12.65 -11.91
C ARG A 153 10.35 13.77 -11.19
N GLU A 154 11.44 13.42 -10.50
CA GLU A 154 12.30 14.42 -9.87
C GLU A 154 13.12 15.11 -10.98
N THR A 155 12.80 16.37 -11.27
CA THR A 155 13.66 17.21 -12.10
C THR A 155 14.88 17.57 -11.26
N GLY A 156 16.07 17.09 -11.64
CA GLY A 156 17.31 17.55 -11.03
C GLY A 156 17.37 19.08 -11.07
N SER A 157 17.80 19.70 -9.98
CA SER A 157 18.11 21.13 -9.90
C SER A 157 19.27 21.45 -10.83
N GLY A 158 18.99 21.50 -12.14
CA GLY A 158 19.87 22.03 -13.17
C GLY A 158 20.01 23.52 -12.93
N GLY A 159 21.20 23.91 -12.47
CA GLY A 159 21.58 25.31 -12.29
C GLY A 159 21.20 26.11 -13.53
N ARG A 160 20.57 27.26 -13.27
CA ARG A 160 20.31 28.28 -14.27
C ARG A 160 21.65 28.66 -14.90
N ARG A 161 21.91 28.22 -16.14
CA ARG A 161 22.94 28.84 -16.97
C ARG A 161 22.47 30.27 -17.22
N ILE A 162 23.07 31.21 -16.51
CA ILE A 162 23.13 32.62 -16.90
C ILE A 162 24.41 32.77 -17.72
#